data_AF-A0AB36TH88-F1
#
_entry.id   AF-A0AB36TH88-F1
#
_cell.length_a   1.000
_cell.length_b   1.000
_cell.length_c   1.000
_cell.angle_alpha   90.00
_cell.angle_beta   90.00
_cell.angle_gamma   90.00
#
_symmetry.space_group_name_H-M   'P 1'
#
loop_
_entity.id
_entity.type
_entity.pdbx_description
1 polymer ?
#
loop_
_entity_poly.entity_id
_entity_poly.type
_entity_poly.pdbx_seq_one_letter_code
_entity_poly.pdbx_strand_id
1 'polypeptide(L)'
;MRKYGLKKIVWMLGILCFLVVSLNTSIFAADGKNVVLGDVNGDSKINAIDVLLMKKYILKVINDLPSDGVKAADVNADGQINSIDFTWLKKYMLKAVEKFPGEASNNPDAVIQFESGFAHSVLLKKDGTVWVLGNNGKGQLGLPEVSAVNEPVMINGLSGIKSVAAGREHTLALQEDGTLWAWGNNYSLQLIEYMERDPDTKERFTSIPIKVETHSDIKYVAAKFSRTLIVKNDGTVWLYSLPPINTSSDAEYMPWEIKGFGDIKMADIGTGHIVALREDGTVWTWGENVWGQLGNGWQQHHNIHTYIYFEPNQAKNLSDIVSIAAGDAHSVALKSDGTVWTWGSNFNGELGNGTTTYILEPKKVEGLEDIVAIDAGIGHTVALKADGTVWVWGKNSYGQLGNGTTMRSTVPIQVEGLEGIVAIQAGMECTIAYKNDGTVWAWGKNDFGQLGDGTFENILRPVKVFERK
;
A
#
# COMPACT_ATOMS: atom_id res chain seq x y z
N MET A 1 24.27 -53.25 -18.25
CA MET A 1 22.84 -53.38 -18.64
C MET A 1 21.99 -52.53 -17.69
N ARG A 2 21.16 -51.62 -18.25
CA ARG A 2 19.84 -51.09 -17.81
C ARG A 2 19.35 -51.49 -16.39
N LYS A 3 18.60 -50.71 -15.59
CA LYS A 3 17.96 -49.39 -15.62
C LYS A 3 17.18 -49.24 -14.27
N TYR A 4 17.06 -48.02 -13.73
CA TYR A 4 16.04 -47.48 -12.78
C TYR A 4 15.94 -48.06 -11.33
N GLY A 5 15.66 -47.28 -10.28
CA GLY A 5 15.25 -45.87 -10.24
C GLY A 5 15.12 -45.26 -8.83
N LEU A 6 15.21 -43.91 -8.82
CA LEU A 6 14.62 -42.90 -7.94
C LEU A 6 14.39 -43.22 -6.44
N LYS A 7 15.16 -42.52 -5.59
CA LYS A 7 14.68 -41.71 -4.44
C LYS A 7 15.84 -40.92 -3.81
N LYS A 8 16.29 -39.87 -4.53
CA LYS A 8 16.80 -38.62 -3.94
C LYS A 8 15.68 -37.61 -4.12
N ILE A 9 15.46 -36.72 -3.15
CA ILE A 9 14.96 -35.33 -3.29
C ILE A 9 14.37 -34.86 -1.93
N VAL A 10 14.80 -33.67 -1.50
CA VAL A 10 14.34 -32.83 -0.37
C VAL A 10 14.78 -33.17 1.07
N TRP A 11 16.06 -33.15 1.42
CA TRP A 11 16.49 -32.79 2.79
C TRP A 11 17.94 -32.30 2.72
N MET A 12 18.17 -31.02 2.39
CA MET A 12 19.45 -30.29 2.64
C MET A 12 19.36 -28.82 2.17
N LEU A 13 18.40 -28.07 2.73
CA LEU A 13 18.37 -26.60 2.68
C LEU A 13 17.96 -25.99 4.04
N GLY A 14 18.06 -26.79 5.12
CA GLY A 14 17.68 -26.40 6.48
C GLY A 14 18.86 -26.07 7.41
N ILE A 15 20.11 -26.18 6.94
CA ILE A 15 21.31 -25.93 7.76
C ILE A 15 22.12 -24.78 7.11
N LEU A 16 21.46 -23.65 6.94
CA LEU A 16 22.11 -22.38 6.57
C LEU A 16 21.53 -21.17 7.35
N CYS A 17 20.86 -21.41 8.48
CA CYS A 17 20.32 -20.35 9.34
C CYS A 17 20.70 -20.49 10.82
N PHE A 18 21.69 -21.32 11.17
CA PHE A 18 22.20 -21.41 12.54
C PHE A 18 23.69 -21.04 12.55
N LEU A 19 24.07 -20.08 13.41
CA LEU A 19 25.35 -19.34 13.49
C LEU A 19 25.37 -18.15 12.50
N VAL A 20 24.88 -16.95 12.83
CA VAL A 20 25.34 -16.07 13.91
C VAL A 20 24.16 -15.21 14.42
N VAL A 21 23.55 -15.58 15.54
CA VAL A 21 22.83 -14.63 16.40
C VAL A 21 23.10 -15.05 17.85
N SER A 22 24.20 -14.56 18.41
CA SER A 22 24.35 -14.44 19.86
C SER A 22 25.33 -13.32 20.18
N LEU A 23 24.81 -12.18 20.61
CA LEU A 23 25.16 -11.50 21.86
C LEU A 23 24.55 -10.08 21.83
N ASN A 24 23.89 -9.75 22.94
CA ASN A 24 23.27 -8.47 23.27
C ASN A 24 24.15 -7.25 22.96
N THR A 25 23.54 -6.18 22.43
CA THR A 25 23.46 -4.83 23.05
C THR A 25 22.64 -3.92 22.12
N SER A 26 21.64 -3.26 22.68
CA SER A 26 20.75 -2.26 22.07
C SER A 26 21.49 -1.14 21.35
N ILE A 27 21.00 -0.65 20.20
CA ILE A 27 21.08 0.77 19.78
C ILE A 27 19.82 1.12 18.94
N PHE A 28 19.09 2.15 19.38
CA PHE A 28 17.97 2.80 18.67
C PHE A 28 18.48 3.95 17.78
N ALA A 29 17.86 4.13 16.62
CA ALA A 29 17.40 5.34 15.91
C ALA A 29 16.89 4.85 14.53
N ALA A 30 15.71 5.13 13.98
CA ALA A 30 14.93 6.38 13.92
C ALA A 30 15.70 7.54 13.27
N ASP A 31 16.50 7.26 12.24
CA ASP A 31 16.92 8.22 11.24
C ASP A 31 17.27 7.51 9.92
N GLY A 32 16.79 8.06 8.82
CA GLY A 32 16.96 7.48 7.49
C GLY A 32 18.42 7.31 7.11
N LYS A 33 18.90 6.07 7.10
CA LYS A 33 19.87 5.47 6.17
C LYS A 33 20.17 4.04 6.60
N ASN A 34 19.77 3.10 5.74
CA ASN A 34 20.31 1.75 5.51
C ASN A 34 19.18 0.73 5.37
N VAL A 35 18.95 0.27 4.14
CA VAL A 35 18.21 -0.97 3.88
C VAL A 35 19.02 -2.11 4.50
N VAL A 36 18.46 -2.79 5.49
CA VAL A 36 19.05 -4.04 5.97
C VAL A 36 18.82 -5.08 4.87
N LEU A 37 19.91 -5.66 4.35
CA LEU A 37 19.89 -6.85 3.48
C LEU A 37 19.08 -7.94 4.20
N GLY A 38 17.78 -8.03 3.92
CA GLY A 38 16.89 -8.62 4.91
C GLY A 38 15.44 -8.25 4.75
N ASP A 39 15.17 -6.95 4.86
CA ASP A 39 13.82 -6.43 5.05
C ASP A 39 13.20 -6.08 3.69
N VAL A 40 12.68 -7.12 3.04
CA VAL A 40 12.06 -7.08 1.71
C VAL A 40 10.64 -6.51 1.71
N ASN A 41 10.05 -6.31 2.89
CA ASN A 41 8.69 -5.79 3.05
C ASN A 41 8.64 -4.38 3.70
N GLY A 42 9.77 -3.89 4.23
CA GLY A 42 9.92 -2.54 4.77
C GLY A 42 9.43 -2.34 6.21
N ASP A 43 9.21 -3.42 6.96
CA ASP A 43 8.60 -3.37 8.31
C ASP A 43 9.60 -3.10 9.45
N SER A 44 10.86 -2.79 9.12
CA SER A 44 12.00 -2.53 10.02
C SER A 44 12.48 -3.76 10.82
N LYS A 45 11.92 -4.95 10.61
CA LYS A 45 12.26 -6.19 11.32
C LYS A 45 12.30 -7.39 10.37
N ILE A 46 13.50 -7.93 10.14
CA ILE A 46 13.63 -9.21 9.41
C ILE A 46 12.91 -10.33 10.17
N ASN A 47 11.79 -10.79 9.63
CA ASN A 47 11.01 -11.90 10.16
C ASN A 47 11.10 -13.12 9.21
N ALA A 48 10.42 -14.22 9.57
CA ALA A 48 10.47 -15.46 8.80
C ALA A 48 9.94 -15.31 7.36
N ILE A 49 9.00 -14.40 7.13
CA ILE A 49 8.43 -14.10 5.82
C ILE A 49 9.50 -13.42 4.94
N ASP A 50 10.26 -12.50 5.51
CA ASP A 50 11.32 -11.79 4.76
C ASP A 50 12.40 -12.75 4.26
N VAL A 51 12.74 -13.74 5.08
CA VAL A 51 13.66 -14.82 4.73
C VAL A 51 13.09 -15.70 3.61
N LEU A 52 11.78 -15.96 3.59
CA LEU A 52 11.13 -16.74 2.53
C LEU A 52 11.10 -15.99 1.19
N LEU A 53 10.74 -14.71 1.22
CA LEU A 53 10.74 -13.86 0.02
C LEU A 53 12.17 -13.73 -0.52
N MET A 54 13.14 -13.46 0.35
CA MET A 54 14.55 -13.38 -0.03
C MET A 54 15.04 -14.70 -0.65
N LYS A 55 14.70 -15.85 -0.08
CA LYS A 55 15.02 -17.16 -0.67
C LYS A 55 14.42 -17.32 -2.07
N LYS A 56 13.18 -16.87 -2.29
CA LYS A 56 12.52 -16.92 -3.60
C LYS A 56 13.23 -16.06 -4.64
N TYR A 57 13.63 -14.83 -4.27
CA TYR A 57 14.41 -13.95 -5.14
C TYR A 57 15.79 -14.51 -5.47
N ILE A 58 16.50 -15.03 -4.46
CA ILE A 58 17.79 -15.69 -4.65
C ILE A 58 17.64 -16.87 -5.61
N LEU A 59 16.60 -17.69 -5.47
CA LEU A 59 16.34 -18.82 -6.37
C LEU A 59 16.00 -18.39 -7.80
N LYS A 60 15.23 -17.31 -7.97
CA LYS A 60 14.94 -16.73 -9.30
C LYS A 60 16.21 -16.22 -9.97
N VAL A 61 17.04 -15.46 -9.24
CA VAL A 61 18.34 -14.99 -9.71
C VAL A 61 19.25 -16.17 -10.07
N ILE A 62 19.28 -17.23 -9.26
CA ILE A 62 20.06 -18.45 -9.54
C ILE A 62 19.58 -19.15 -10.82
N ASN A 63 18.27 -19.22 -11.05
CA ASN A 63 17.69 -19.88 -12.23
C ASN A 63 17.86 -19.09 -13.54
N ASP A 64 18.04 -17.76 -13.44
CA ASP A 64 18.25 -16.87 -14.59
C ASP A 64 19.75 -16.68 -14.94
N LEU A 65 20.67 -17.36 -14.24
CA LEU A 65 22.10 -17.33 -14.56
C LEU A 65 22.41 -18.20 -15.81
N PRO A 66 23.22 -17.72 -16.77
CA PRO A 66 23.72 -18.57 -17.84
C PRO A 66 24.54 -19.73 -17.25
N SER A 67 24.45 -20.91 -17.86
CA SER A 67 25.01 -22.19 -17.41
C SER A 67 26.54 -22.23 -17.27
N ASP A 68 27.22 -21.10 -17.50
CA ASP A 68 28.64 -21.06 -17.79
C ASP A 68 29.41 -20.63 -16.53
N GLY A 69 29.61 -21.60 -15.64
CA GLY A 69 30.87 -21.74 -14.92
C GLY A 69 31.17 -20.81 -13.74
N VAL A 70 30.19 -20.11 -13.17
CA VAL A 70 30.47 -19.23 -12.02
C VAL A 70 30.16 -19.93 -10.68
N LYS A 71 31.21 -20.37 -9.97
CA LYS A 71 31.10 -21.02 -8.65
C LYS A 71 30.94 -19.96 -7.54
N ALA A 72 29.72 -19.84 -7.01
CA ALA A 72 29.42 -19.00 -5.83
C ALA A 72 30.16 -19.45 -4.55
N ALA A 73 30.55 -20.71 -4.51
CA ALA A 73 31.28 -21.34 -3.42
C ALA A 73 32.22 -22.41 -3.97
N ASP A 74 33.39 -22.54 -3.36
CA ASP A 74 34.24 -23.70 -3.58
C ASP A 74 33.79 -24.83 -2.65
N VAL A 75 33.41 -25.96 -3.24
CA VAL A 75 32.82 -27.09 -2.53
C VAL A 75 33.67 -28.32 -2.81
N ASN A 76 34.10 -29.02 -1.77
CA ASN A 76 34.89 -30.23 -1.89
C ASN A 76 34.03 -31.43 -2.35
N ALA A 77 34.68 -32.56 -2.66
CA ALA A 77 34.04 -33.73 -3.27
C ALA A 77 32.98 -34.41 -2.38
N ASP A 78 33.02 -34.12 -1.08
CA ASP A 78 32.09 -34.54 -0.03
C ASP A 78 30.95 -33.53 0.23
N GLY A 79 30.93 -32.40 -0.48
CA GLY A 79 29.82 -31.44 -0.45
C GLY A 79 29.92 -30.39 0.67
N GLN A 80 31.06 -30.28 1.35
CA GLN A 80 31.35 -29.21 2.31
C GLN A 80 31.94 -27.98 1.61
N ILE A 81 31.50 -26.80 2.04
CA ILE A 81 31.93 -25.52 1.47
C ILE A 81 33.28 -25.13 2.08
N ASN A 82 34.32 -25.11 1.27
CA ASN A 82 35.68 -24.69 1.66
C ASN A 82 35.79 -23.16 1.76
N SER A 83 35.15 -22.43 0.85
CA SER A 83 35.08 -20.97 0.91
C SER A 83 33.88 -20.44 0.11
N ILE A 84 33.32 -19.33 0.58
CA ILE A 84 32.27 -18.57 -0.12
C ILE A 84 32.93 -17.33 -0.68
N ASP A 85 32.77 -17.08 -1.98
CA ASP A 85 33.24 -15.83 -2.57
C ASP A 85 32.26 -14.70 -2.23
N PHE A 86 32.47 -14.09 -1.07
CA PHE A 86 31.66 -12.97 -0.61
C PHE A 86 31.82 -11.72 -1.49
N THR A 87 32.89 -11.58 -2.29
CA THR A 87 33.01 -10.49 -3.27
C THR A 87 32.11 -10.75 -4.47
N TRP A 88 31.99 -12.00 -4.92
CA TRP A 88 31.03 -12.42 -5.94
C TRP A 88 29.58 -12.32 -5.46
N LEU A 89 29.29 -12.84 -4.28
CA LEU A 89 27.96 -12.75 -3.64
C LEU A 89 27.58 -11.29 -3.46
N LYS A 90 28.49 -10.43 -2.98
CA LYS A 90 28.27 -9.00 -2.85
C LYS A 90 28.09 -8.32 -4.22
N LYS A 91 28.87 -8.66 -5.26
CA LYS A 91 28.73 -8.10 -6.62
C LYS A 91 27.40 -8.46 -7.31
N TYR A 92 26.89 -9.67 -7.12
CA TYR A 92 25.63 -10.12 -7.72
C TYR A 92 24.40 -9.85 -6.85
N MET A 93 24.54 -9.92 -5.52
CA MET A 93 23.51 -9.40 -4.60
C MET A 93 23.39 -7.89 -4.71
N LEU A 94 24.49 -7.11 -4.88
CA LEU A 94 24.37 -5.67 -5.18
C LEU A 94 23.59 -5.43 -6.47
N LYS A 95 23.77 -6.25 -7.52
CA LYS A 95 22.92 -6.15 -8.73
C LYS A 95 21.44 -6.44 -8.47
N ALA A 96 21.11 -7.27 -7.47
CA ALA A 96 19.74 -7.55 -7.05
C ALA A 96 19.20 -6.53 -6.01
N VAL A 97 20.09 -5.87 -5.28
CA VAL A 97 19.82 -4.96 -4.14
C VAL A 97 19.87 -3.49 -4.55
N GLU A 98 20.47 -3.14 -5.68
CA GLU A 98 20.37 -1.79 -6.28
C GLU A 98 18.91 -1.41 -6.68
N LYS A 99 17.93 -2.30 -6.50
CA LYS A 99 16.54 -2.12 -6.94
C LYS A 99 15.46 -1.98 -5.85
N PHE A 100 15.81 -1.70 -4.59
CA PHE A 100 14.83 -1.20 -3.60
C PHE A 100 15.33 0.08 -2.88
N PRO A 101 14.42 1.00 -2.52
CA PRO A 101 14.65 2.45 -2.47
C PRO A 101 15.29 2.92 -1.15
N GLY A 102 16.55 2.51 -0.91
CA GLY A 102 17.38 3.07 0.17
C GLY A 102 18.50 3.98 -0.32
N GLU A 103 19.13 3.63 -1.45
CA GLU A 103 20.32 4.32 -1.95
C GLU A 103 20.18 4.91 -3.36
N ALA A 104 19.07 4.67 -4.06
CA ALA A 104 18.95 5.11 -5.45
C ALA A 104 18.81 6.63 -5.61
N SER A 105 18.67 7.43 -4.53
CA SER A 105 18.67 8.89 -4.60
C SER A 105 19.35 9.65 -3.47
N ASN A 106 20.46 10.36 -3.76
CA ASN A 106 20.94 11.46 -2.91
C ASN A 106 20.23 12.80 -3.19
N ASN A 107 19.20 12.82 -4.05
CA ASN A 107 18.49 14.05 -4.35
C ASN A 107 17.46 14.33 -3.25
N PRO A 108 17.58 15.45 -2.50
CA PRO A 108 16.56 15.87 -1.54
C PRO A 108 15.18 16.14 -2.17
N ASP A 109 15.13 16.48 -3.46
CA ASP A 109 13.88 16.77 -4.19
C ASP A 109 13.10 15.53 -4.66
N ALA A 110 13.61 14.32 -4.43
CA ALA A 110 12.95 13.10 -4.89
C ALA A 110 11.59 12.91 -4.20
N VAL A 111 10.54 12.68 -4.98
CA VAL A 111 9.21 12.28 -4.47
C VAL A 111 9.30 10.86 -3.94
N ILE A 112 9.04 10.70 -2.64
CA ILE A 112 9.07 9.40 -1.95
C ILE A 112 7.68 8.86 -1.62
N GLN A 113 6.65 9.70 -1.67
CA GLN A 113 5.25 9.29 -1.56
C GLN A 113 4.38 10.20 -2.42
N PHE A 114 3.37 9.63 -3.08
CA PHE A 114 2.40 10.31 -3.92
C PHE A 114 1.04 9.68 -3.67
N GLU A 115 0.25 10.35 -2.86
CA GLU A 115 -1.12 9.94 -2.53
C GLU A 115 -2.11 10.74 -3.37
N SER A 116 -3.12 10.07 -3.94
CA SER A 116 -4.19 10.73 -4.68
C SER A 116 -5.56 10.46 -4.07
N GLY A 117 -6.19 11.54 -3.62
CA GLY A 117 -7.60 11.58 -3.27
C GLY A 117 -8.51 11.56 -4.50
N PHE A 118 -9.75 12.04 -4.35
CA PHE A 118 -10.73 12.02 -5.44
C PHE A 118 -10.44 13.09 -6.51
N ALA A 119 -9.99 14.26 -6.08
CA ALA A 119 -9.79 15.43 -6.93
C ALA A 119 -8.49 16.18 -6.62
N HIS A 120 -7.66 15.65 -5.74
CA HIS A 120 -6.39 16.25 -5.33
C HIS A 120 -5.34 15.19 -5.07
N SER A 121 -4.11 15.63 -4.90
CA SER A 121 -2.99 14.79 -4.58
C SER A 121 -2.01 15.50 -3.66
N VAL A 122 -1.28 14.70 -2.88
CA VAL A 122 -0.21 15.16 -1.99
C VAL A 122 1.04 14.35 -2.27
N LEU A 123 2.17 15.04 -2.35
CA LEU A 123 3.49 14.50 -2.57
C LEU A 123 4.34 14.77 -1.33
N LEU A 124 5.06 13.75 -0.88
CA LEU A 124 6.13 13.90 0.09
C LEU A 124 7.47 13.81 -0.63
N LYS A 125 8.33 14.80 -0.43
CA LYS A 125 9.71 14.76 -0.90
C LYS A 125 10.65 14.23 0.19
N LYS A 126 11.83 13.75 -0.23
CA LYS A 126 12.85 13.16 0.64
C LYS A 126 13.39 14.13 1.70
N ASP A 127 13.35 15.43 1.44
CA ASP A 127 13.69 16.48 2.41
C ASP A 127 12.61 16.73 3.48
N GLY A 128 11.50 16.00 3.44
CA GLY A 128 10.39 16.12 4.37
C GLY A 128 9.42 17.27 4.05
N THR A 129 9.51 17.86 2.86
CA THR A 129 8.55 18.87 2.38
C THR A 129 7.32 18.24 1.76
N VAL A 130 6.16 18.90 1.95
CA VAL A 130 4.86 18.45 1.44
C VAL A 130 4.42 19.37 0.30
N TRP A 131 4.01 18.75 -0.80
CA TRP A 131 3.54 19.43 -2.00
C TRP A 131 2.15 18.93 -2.37
N VAL A 132 1.33 19.77 -2.97
CA VAL A 132 -0.07 19.47 -3.27
C VAL A 132 -0.46 19.96 -4.65
N LEU A 133 -1.45 19.27 -5.24
CA LEU A 133 -2.04 19.62 -6.51
C LEU A 133 -3.48 19.10 -6.63
N GLY A 134 -4.21 19.64 -7.58
CA GLY A 134 -5.61 19.37 -7.86
C GLY A 134 -6.57 20.46 -7.36
N ASN A 135 -7.77 20.03 -6.98
CA ASN A 135 -8.87 20.87 -6.49
C ASN A 135 -8.70 21.20 -5.00
N ASN A 136 -9.07 22.43 -4.60
CA ASN A 136 -9.08 22.89 -3.20
C ASN A 136 -10.47 23.34 -2.69
N GLY A 137 -11.56 22.96 -3.36
CA GLY A 137 -12.92 23.40 -3.01
C GLY A 137 -13.41 23.03 -1.61
N LYS A 138 -12.68 22.16 -0.90
CA LYS A 138 -12.90 21.80 0.51
C LYS A 138 -11.62 21.95 1.34
N GLY A 139 -10.67 22.78 0.90
CA GLY A 139 -9.43 23.06 1.63
C GLY A 139 -8.40 21.94 1.60
N GLN A 140 -8.59 20.87 0.81
CA GLN A 140 -7.76 19.66 0.80
C GLN A 140 -6.30 19.85 0.32
N LEU A 141 -5.98 21.00 -0.27
CA LEU A 141 -4.60 21.41 -0.58
C LEU A 141 -3.92 22.10 0.61
N GLY A 142 -4.66 22.59 1.61
CA GLY A 142 -4.05 23.31 2.74
C GLY A 142 -3.51 24.70 2.33
N LEU A 143 -4.09 25.28 1.28
CA LEU A 143 -3.71 26.58 0.72
C LEU A 143 -4.94 27.52 0.71
N PRO A 144 -5.12 28.42 1.70
CA PRO A 144 -6.38 29.16 1.87
C PRO A 144 -6.76 30.09 0.72
N GLU A 145 -5.79 30.56 -0.06
CA GLU A 145 -6.00 31.52 -1.16
C GLU A 145 -6.00 30.87 -2.55
N VAL A 146 -5.93 29.53 -2.63
CA VAL A 146 -5.79 28.78 -3.87
C VAL A 146 -7.04 27.94 -4.10
N SER A 147 -7.69 28.06 -5.25
CA SER A 147 -8.89 27.26 -5.57
C SER A 147 -8.57 25.90 -6.20
N ALA A 148 -7.55 25.86 -7.05
CA ALA A 148 -7.00 24.65 -7.66
C ALA A 148 -5.62 24.95 -8.26
N VAL A 149 -4.77 23.94 -8.38
CA VAL A 149 -3.48 23.99 -9.09
C VAL A 149 -3.25 22.68 -9.83
N ASN A 150 -2.71 22.73 -11.04
CA ASN A 150 -2.36 21.54 -11.82
C ASN A 150 -0.85 21.26 -11.86
N GLU A 151 -0.08 22.06 -11.12
CA GLU A 151 1.34 21.89 -10.88
C GLU A 151 1.55 21.79 -9.36
N PRO A 152 2.52 20.99 -8.88
CA PRO A 152 2.77 20.87 -7.45
C PRO A 152 3.12 22.20 -6.80
N VAL A 153 2.44 22.53 -5.71
CA VAL A 153 2.74 23.69 -4.86
C VAL A 153 3.10 23.22 -3.46
N MET A 154 4.20 23.74 -2.91
CA MET A 154 4.66 23.41 -1.56
C MET A 154 3.74 24.03 -0.50
N ILE A 155 3.41 23.26 0.54
CA ILE A 155 2.78 23.79 1.75
C ILE A 155 3.88 24.35 2.66
N ASN A 156 3.82 25.65 2.95
CA ASN A 156 4.75 26.29 3.89
C ASN A 156 4.38 25.94 5.35
N GLY A 157 5.39 25.79 6.21
CA GLY A 157 5.21 25.56 7.65
C GLY A 157 5.13 24.09 8.08
N LEU A 158 5.07 23.15 7.12
CA LEU A 158 5.26 21.72 7.38
C LEU A 158 6.72 21.34 7.08
N SER A 159 7.38 20.70 8.03
CA SER A 159 8.77 20.21 7.87
C SER A 159 8.98 18.95 8.70
N GLY A 160 9.95 18.10 8.31
CA GLY A 160 10.19 16.83 9.00
C GLY A 160 9.01 15.85 8.90
N ILE A 161 8.21 15.96 7.83
CA ILE A 161 7.15 15.01 7.53
C ILE A 161 7.78 13.69 7.06
N LYS A 162 7.34 12.57 7.63
CA LYS A 162 7.78 11.22 7.25
C LYS A 162 6.78 10.45 6.40
N SER A 163 5.49 10.80 6.48
CA SER A 163 4.44 10.20 5.67
C SER A 163 3.26 11.15 5.49
N VAL A 164 2.60 11.05 4.35
CA VAL A 164 1.34 11.74 4.02
C VAL A 164 0.24 10.73 3.72
N ALA A 165 -1.01 11.15 3.79
CA ALA A 165 -2.16 10.35 3.35
C ALA A 165 -3.22 11.25 2.74
N ALA A 166 -3.92 10.79 1.69
CA ALA A 166 -5.00 11.53 1.05
C ALA A 166 -6.32 10.74 1.05
N GLY A 167 -7.30 11.24 1.79
CA GLY A 167 -8.67 10.79 1.64
C GLY A 167 -9.36 11.48 0.46
N ARG A 168 -10.71 11.42 0.43
CA ARG A 168 -11.51 11.91 -0.70
C ARG A 168 -11.28 13.39 -0.96
N GLU A 169 -11.30 14.16 0.11
CA GLU A 169 -11.22 15.62 0.13
C GLU A 169 -10.50 16.09 1.40
N HIS A 170 -9.62 15.28 1.96
CA HIS A 170 -8.82 15.64 3.12
C HIS A 170 -7.43 15.03 3.03
N THR A 171 -6.51 15.59 3.80
CA THR A 171 -5.10 15.24 3.74
C THR A 171 -4.53 15.21 5.14
N LEU A 172 -3.61 14.28 5.38
CA LEU A 172 -2.88 14.12 6.62
C LEU A 172 -1.37 14.18 6.34
N ALA A 173 -0.60 14.70 7.29
CA ALA A 173 0.86 14.65 7.29
C ALA A 173 1.37 14.30 8.69
N LEU A 174 2.17 13.25 8.80
CA LEU A 174 2.74 12.76 10.05
C LEU A 174 4.23 13.12 10.12
N GLN A 175 4.65 13.76 11.21
CA GLN A 175 6.04 14.09 11.49
C GLN A 175 6.80 12.92 12.11
N GLU A 176 8.13 12.97 12.05
CA GLU A 176 9.02 11.98 12.66
C GLU A 176 8.74 11.77 14.15
N ASP A 177 8.47 12.84 14.88
CA ASP A 177 8.16 12.84 16.32
C ASP A 177 6.75 12.34 16.68
N GLY A 178 5.95 11.96 15.68
CA GLY A 178 4.58 11.48 15.87
C GLY A 178 3.52 12.58 15.86
N THR A 179 3.89 13.85 15.67
CA THR A 179 2.94 14.96 15.49
C THR A 179 2.16 14.77 14.19
N LEU A 180 0.83 14.81 14.29
CA LEU A 180 -0.07 14.68 13.14
C LEU A 180 -0.66 16.04 12.75
N TRP A 181 -0.64 16.32 11.46
CA TRP A 181 -1.30 17.47 10.83
C TRP A 181 -2.44 16.97 9.94
N ALA A 182 -3.55 17.71 9.91
CA ALA A 182 -4.71 17.39 9.11
C ALA A 182 -5.32 18.65 8.47
N TRP A 183 -5.87 18.53 7.26
CA TRP A 183 -6.63 19.60 6.62
C TRP A 183 -7.59 19.07 5.56
N GLY A 184 -8.49 19.94 5.10
CA GLY A 184 -9.51 19.63 4.11
C GLY A 184 -10.91 19.47 4.70
N ASN A 185 -11.74 18.70 4.01
CA ASN A 185 -13.11 18.41 4.41
C ASN A 185 -13.13 17.69 5.76
N ASN A 186 -14.00 18.13 6.64
CA ASN A 186 -14.22 17.54 7.97
C ASN A 186 -15.71 17.26 8.25
N TYR A 187 -16.55 17.22 7.20
CA TYR A 187 -17.98 16.93 7.35
C TYR A 187 -18.22 15.61 8.11
N SER A 188 -17.38 14.60 7.88
CA SER A 188 -17.45 13.30 8.54
C SER A 188 -16.49 13.13 9.72
N LEU A 189 -15.94 14.21 10.27
CA LEU A 189 -14.92 14.19 11.33
C LEU A 189 -13.63 13.45 10.98
N GLN A 190 -13.32 13.33 9.69
CA GLN A 190 -12.09 12.69 9.21
C GLN A 190 -10.80 13.45 9.57
N LEU A 191 -10.85 14.69 10.05
CA LEU A 191 -9.66 15.43 10.50
C LEU A 191 -9.30 15.21 11.97
N ILE A 192 -9.97 14.27 12.66
CA ILE A 192 -9.68 13.86 14.04
C ILE A 192 -10.04 14.90 15.13
N GLU A 193 -10.20 16.17 14.76
CA GLU A 193 -10.69 17.23 15.64
C GLU A 193 -12.07 17.76 15.23
N TYR A 194 -12.86 18.16 16.23
CA TYR A 194 -14.16 18.76 16.00
C TYR A 194 -13.99 20.23 15.63
N MET A 195 -14.37 20.58 14.40
CA MET A 195 -14.54 21.97 13.99
C MET A 195 -16.02 22.32 13.96
N GLU A 196 -16.40 23.47 14.48
CA GLU A 196 -17.78 23.97 14.34
C GLU A 196 -18.13 24.14 12.85
N ARG A 197 -19.42 23.96 12.52
CA ARG A 197 -19.89 24.21 11.15
C ARG A 197 -19.93 25.71 10.94
N ASP A 198 -19.52 26.14 9.75
CA ASP A 198 -19.75 27.51 9.31
C ASP A 198 -21.26 27.80 9.40
N PRO A 199 -21.67 28.89 10.09
CA PRO A 199 -23.08 29.13 10.41
C PRO A 199 -23.93 29.40 9.16
N ASP A 200 -23.33 29.94 8.10
CA ASP A 200 -24.02 30.37 6.89
C ASP A 200 -24.06 29.26 5.84
N THR A 201 -22.92 28.66 5.55
CA THR A 201 -22.76 27.64 4.50
C THR A 201 -23.04 26.23 5.00
N LYS A 202 -23.06 26.00 6.33
CA LYS A 202 -23.10 24.68 6.99
C LYS A 202 -21.92 23.77 6.63
N GLU A 203 -20.92 24.31 5.93
CA GLU A 203 -19.71 23.57 5.58
C GLU A 203 -18.82 23.38 6.80
N ARG A 204 -17.98 22.35 6.74
CA ARG A 204 -17.05 21.99 7.81
C ARG A 204 -15.76 21.50 7.18
N PHE A 205 -14.81 22.40 7.00
CA PHE A 205 -13.49 22.10 6.45
C PHE A 205 -12.49 23.17 6.89
N THR A 206 -11.20 22.86 6.82
CA THR A 206 -10.11 23.85 6.97
C THR A 206 -9.24 23.83 5.74
N SER A 207 -8.88 25.01 5.25
CA SER A 207 -7.91 25.18 4.18
C SER A 207 -6.49 25.47 4.70
N ILE A 208 -6.27 25.34 6.00
CA ILE A 208 -4.98 25.51 6.68
C ILE A 208 -4.67 24.21 7.44
N PRO A 209 -3.45 23.65 7.32
CA PRO A 209 -3.00 22.54 8.16
C PRO A 209 -3.20 22.84 9.65
N ILE A 210 -3.97 21.99 10.33
CA ILE A 210 -4.15 22.04 11.79
C ILE A 210 -3.38 20.89 12.43
N LYS A 211 -2.78 21.16 13.59
CA LYS A 211 -2.15 20.13 14.40
C LYS A 211 -3.22 19.36 15.15
N VAL A 212 -3.16 18.04 15.09
CA VAL A 212 -4.05 17.14 15.82
C VAL A 212 -3.46 16.88 17.20
N GLU A 213 -4.13 17.35 18.25
CA GLU A 213 -3.65 17.26 19.64
C GLU A 213 -4.19 16.04 20.41
N THR A 214 -5.15 15.31 19.84
CA THR A 214 -5.84 14.20 20.52
C THR A 214 -5.06 12.88 20.56
N HIS A 215 -3.98 12.77 19.79
CA HIS A 215 -3.16 11.55 19.70
C HIS A 215 -1.66 11.84 19.82
N SER A 216 -0.96 10.90 20.44
CA SER A 216 0.50 10.81 20.49
C SER A 216 0.95 9.41 20.05
N ASP A 217 2.25 9.21 19.84
CA ASP A 217 2.85 7.88 19.59
C ASP A 217 2.25 7.15 18.37
N ILE A 218 1.95 7.90 17.32
CA ILE A 218 1.37 7.38 16.09
C ILE A 218 2.44 6.62 15.30
N LYS A 219 2.16 5.35 15.00
CA LYS A 219 3.01 4.49 14.17
C LYS A 219 2.82 4.86 12.70
N TYR A 220 1.58 4.87 12.22
CA TYR A 220 1.23 5.31 10.88
C TYR A 220 -0.25 5.72 10.79
N VAL A 221 -0.59 6.45 9.72
CA VAL A 221 -1.95 6.88 9.40
C VAL A 221 -2.37 6.41 8.02
N ALA A 222 -3.65 6.17 7.82
CA ALA A 222 -4.24 5.95 6.50
C ALA A 222 -5.46 6.84 6.33
N ALA A 223 -5.66 7.36 5.12
CA ALA A 223 -6.83 8.14 4.75
C ALA A 223 -7.36 7.63 3.41
N LYS A 224 -8.61 7.16 3.40
CA LYS A 224 -9.33 6.79 2.19
C LYS A 224 -10.78 7.19 2.37
N PHE A 225 -11.45 7.55 1.27
CA PHE A 225 -12.81 8.07 1.28
C PHE A 225 -12.96 9.22 2.30
N SER A 226 -14.05 9.26 3.07
CA SER A 226 -14.24 10.23 4.15
C SER A 226 -13.81 9.68 5.50
N ARG A 227 -12.72 8.89 5.55
CA ARG A 227 -12.28 8.17 6.74
C ARG A 227 -10.78 8.34 6.99
N THR A 228 -10.43 8.39 8.27
CA THR A 228 -9.05 8.37 8.76
C THR A 228 -8.85 7.23 9.74
N LEU A 229 -7.78 6.47 9.57
CA LEU A 229 -7.32 5.43 10.49
C LEU A 229 -6.01 5.87 11.11
N ILE A 230 -5.90 5.72 12.43
CA ILE A 230 -4.65 5.90 13.17
C ILE A 230 -4.28 4.56 13.77
N VAL A 231 -3.03 4.14 13.55
CA VAL A 231 -2.43 3.03 14.28
C VAL A 231 -1.33 3.56 15.18
N LYS A 232 -1.44 3.28 16.48
CA LYS A 232 -0.48 3.70 17.49
C LYS A 232 0.66 2.69 17.64
N ASN A 233 1.77 3.11 18.23
CA ASN A 233 2.95 2.26 18.47
C ASN A 233 2.67 1.05 19.38
N ASP A 234 1.64 1.13 20.23
CA ASP A 234 1.18 0.02 21.08
C ASP A 234 0.26 -0.98 20.34
N GLY A 235 -0.03 -0.74 19.06
CA GLY A 235 -0.91 -1.58 18.24
C GLY A 235 -2.39 -1.18 18.30
N THR A 236 -2.77 -0.18 19.09
CA THR A 236 -4.15 0.33 19.15
C THR A 236 -4.54 0.99 17.84
N VAL A 237 -5.77 0.72 17.39
CA VAL A 237 -6.33 1.26 16.14
C VAL A 237 -7.53 2.14 16.43
N TRP A 238 -7.56 3.31 15.79
CA TRP A 238 -8.65 4.28 15.87
C TRP A 238 -9.21 4.59 14.48
N LEU A 239 -10.54 4.57 14.35
CA LEU A 239 -11.24 5.01 13.15
C LEU A 239 -11.97 6.34 13.40
N TYR A 240 -11.84 7.24 12.43
CA TYR A 240 -12.49 8.54 12.36
C TYR A 240 -13.33 8.63 11.09
N SER A 241 -14.65 8.55 11.24
CA SER A 241 -15.62 8.89 10.19
C SER A 241 -17.01 9.11 10.80
N LEU A 242 -17.98 9.52 9.97
CA LEU A 242 -19.39 9.38 10.31
C LEU A 242 -19.73 7.88 10.41
N PRO A 243 -20.58 7.47 11.36
CA PRO A 243 -21.15 6.13 11.31
C PRO A 243 -21.94 5.97 10.01
N PRO A 244 -21.96 4.77 9.41
CA PRO A 244 -22.61 4.51 8.13
C PRO A 244 -24.14 4.64 8.12
N ILE A 245 -24.78 5.08 9.21
CA ILE A 245 -26.23 5.08 9.35
C ILE A 245 -26.79 6.50 9.56
N ASN A 246 -27.72 6.86 8.67
CA ASN A 246 -28.51 8.09 8.69
C ASN A 246 -29.79 7.92 9.56
N THR A 247 -29.64 7.52 10.83
CA THR A 247 -30.81 7.31 11.72
C THR A 247 -30.61 7.90 13.11
N SER A 248 -30.35 9.20 13.17
CA SER A 248 -30.94 10.13 14.15
C SER A 248 -30.25 11.49 13.99
N SER A 249 -30.93 12.56 14.38
CA SER A 249 -30.35 13.89 14.59
C SER A 249 -29.18 13.89 15.59
N ASP A 250 -28.96 12.77 16.30
CA ASP A 250 -28.08 12.61 17.45
C ASP A 250 -27.16 11.38 17.31
N ALA A 251 -26.76 11.02 16.09
CA ALA A 251 -25.69 10.03 15.91
C ALA A 251 -24.41 10.62 16.53
N GLU A 252 -24.13 10.26 17.78
CA GLU A 252 -22.97 10.74 18.52
C GLU A 252 -21.70 10.38 17.73
N TYR A 253 -21.05 11.44 17.27
CA TYR A 253 -19.85 11.39 16.48
C TYR A 253 -18.71 10.93 17.37
N MET A 254 -18.40 9.63 17.37
CA MET A 254 -17.36 9.11 18.26
C MET A 254 -16.23 8.48 17.47
N PRO A 255 -14.98 8.98 17.62
CA PRO A 255 -13.83 8.21 17.21
C PRO A 255 -13.83 6.91 17.99
N TRP A 256 -13.50 5.82 17.31
CA TRP A 256 -13.73 4.51 17.87
C TRP A 256 -12.44 3.72 17.95
N GLU A 257 -12.05 3.45 19.19
CA GLU A 257 -10.99 2.51 19.56
C GLU A 257 -11.48 1.08 19.34
N ILE A 258 -10.69 0.30 18.61
CA ILE A 258 -10.98 -1.11 18.34
C ILE A 258 -10.43 -1.95 19.49
N LYS A 259 -11.23 -2.09 20.55
CA LYS A 259 -10.82 -2.75 21.80
C LYS A 259 -10.54 -4.23 21.60
N GLY A 260 -9.53 -4.74 22.33
CA GLY A 260 -9.19 -6.16 22.35
C GLY A 260 -8.48 -6.67 21.08
N PHE A 261 -8.08 -5.75 20.20
CA PHE A 261 -7.41 -6.04 18.95
C PHE A 261 -6.03 -5.38 18.95
N GLY A 262 -4.97 -6.18 18.79
CA GLY A 262 -3.58 -5.75 18.89
C GLY A 262 -2.65 -6.56 17.98
N ASP A 263 -1.35 -6.27 18.05
CA ASP A 263 -0.32 -6.81 17.15
C ASP A 263 -0.59 -6.48 15.68
N ILE A 264 -1.02 -5.25 15.39
CA ILE A 264 -1.32 -4.81 14.02
C ILE A 264 -0.04 -4.42 13.31
N LYS A 265 0.29 -5.20 12.27
CA LYS A 265 1.37 -4.88 11.35
C LYS A 265 0.97 -3.69 10.48
N MET A 266 -0.19 -3.80 9.81
CA MET A 266 -0.78 -2.77 8.97
C MET A 266 -2.29 -2.96 8.82
N ALA A 267 -2.96 -1.96 8.29
CA ALA A 267 -4.39 -1.88 8.08
C ALA A 267 -4.72 -0.82 7.03
N ASP A 268 -5.76 -1.09 6.25
CA ASP A 268 -6.25 -0.26 5.16
C ASP A 268 -7.79 -0.15 5.20
N ILE A 269 -8.34 0.89 4.58
CA ILE A 269 -9.73 1.31 4.74
C ILE A 269 -10.47 1.32 3.40
N GLY A 270 -11.59 0.63 3.33
CA GLY A 270 -12.60 0.83 2.29
C GLY A 270 -13.71 1.79 2.73
N THR A 271 -14.66 2.08 1.84
CA THR A 271 -15.77 3.00 2.13
C THR A 271 -16.60 2.57 3.32
N GLY A 272 -16.77 1.25 3.48
CA GLY A 272 -17.61 0.65 4.52
C GLY A 272 -16.86 -0.22 5.52
N HIS A 273 -15.64 -0.68 5.19
CA HIS A 273 -14.93 -1.73 5.93
C HIS A 273 -13.46 -1.38 6.19
N ILE A 274 -12.84 -2.09 7.13
CA ILE A 274 -11.40 -2.04 7.37
C ILE A 274 -10.85 -3.46 7.20
N VAL A 275 -9.63 -3.54 6.68
CA VAL A 275 -8.82 -4.75 6.60
C VAL A 275 -7.56 -4.51 7.41
N ALA A 276 -7.21 -5.43 8.32
CA ALA A 276 -5.98 -5.36 9.11
C ALA A 276 -5.21 -6.67 9.03
N LEU A 277 -3.90 -6.55 8.92
CA LEU A 277 -2.92 -7.62 8.96
C LEU A 277 -2.24 -7.59 10.32
N ARG A 278 -2.30 -8.71 11.04
CA ARG A 278 -1.57 -8.91 12.29
C ARG A 278 -0.14 -9.38 12.02
N GLU A 279 0.74 -9.19 13.01
CA GLU A 279 2.15 -9.64 12.97
C GLU A 279 2.28 -11.17 12.79
N ASP A 280 1.25 -11.94 13.13
CA ASP A 280 1.20 -13.40 12.92
C ASP A 280 0.78 -13.82 11.49
N GLY A 281 0.56 -12.85 10.59
CA GLY A 281 0.15 -13.11 9.20
C GLY A 281 -1.34 -13.39 9.02
N THR A 282 -2.17 -13.21 10.05
CA THR A 282 -3.63 -13.33 9.95
C THR A 282 -4.29 -12.02 9.51
N VAL A 283 -5.36 -12.13 8.72
CA VAL A 283 -6.14 -10.97 8.23
C VAL A 283 -7.48 -10.90 8.95
N TRP A 284 -7.78 -9.72 9.46
CA TRP A 284 -8.99 -9.41 10.22
C TRP A 284 -9.71 -8.24 9.58
N THR A 285 -11.04 -8.29 9.59
CA THR A 285 -11.89 -7.30 8.93
C THR A 285 -13.10 -6.96 9.79
N TRP A 286 -13.61 -5.75 9.65
CA TRP A 286 -14.84 -5.31 10.30
C TRP A 286 -15.47 -4.13 9.55
N GLY A 287 -16.70 -3.79 9.90
CA GLY A 287 -17.52 -2.77 9.25
C GLY A 287 -18.61 -3.39 8.37
N GLU A 288 -18.95 -2.71 7.28
CA GLU A 288 -19.99 -3.15 6.35
C GLU A 288 -19.62 -4.46 5.66
N ASN A 289 -20.60 -5.36 5.49
CA ASN A 289 -20.40 -6.64 4.82
C ASN A 289 -21.46 -6.91 3.73
N VAL A 290 -21.92 -5.86 3.08
CA VAL A 290 -23.00 -5.91 2.08
C VAL A 290 -22.64 -6.78 0.88
N TRP A 291 -21.35 -6.79 0.50
CA TRP A 291 -20.83 -7.48 -0.67
C TRP A 291 -19.85 -8.60 -0.32
N GLY A 292 -19.77 -8.98 0.97
CA GLY A 292 -18.82 -9.99 1.44
C GLY A 292 -17.40 -9.48 1.67
N GLN A 293 -17.19 -8.17 1.73
CA GLN A 293 -15.86 -7.55 1.90
C GLN A 293 -15.16 -7.91 3.22
N LEU A 294 -15.85 -8.55 4.16
CA LEU A 294 -15.22 -9.11 5.36
C LEU A 294 -14.57 -10.49 5.15
N GLY A 295 -14.91 -11.19 4.06
CA GLY A 295 -14.23 -12.45 3.69
C GLY A 295 -14.51 -13.61 4.66
N ASN A 296 -15.54 -13.51 5.51
CA ASN A 296 -15.88 -14.49 6.54
C ASN A 296 -16.92 -15.54 6.08
N GLY A 297 -17.28 -15.55 4.80
CA GLY A 297 -18.26 -16.47 4.20
C GLY A 297 -19.72 -16.08 4.43
N TRP A 298 -19.97 -14.90 4.97
CA TRP A 298 -21.31 -14.35 5.18
C TRP A 298 -21.47 -13.01 4.46
N GLN A 299 -22.72 -12.62 4.21
CA GLN A 299 -23.08 -11.28 3.72
C GLN A 299 -24.20 -10.68 4.55
N GLN A 300 -24.18 -9.35 4.68
CA GLN A 300 -25.28 -8.57 5.23
C GLN A 300 -26.25 -8.21 4.10
N HIS A 301 -27.52 -8.61 4.21
CA HIS A 301 -28.52 -8.18 3.24
C HIS A 301 -28.81 -6.69 3.40
N HIS A 302 -29.00 -5.96 2.30
CA HIS A 302 -29.22 -4.50 2.24
C HIS A 302 -30.37 -3.99 3.13
N ASN A 303 -31.31 -4.88 3.49
CA ASN A 303 -32.50 -4.53 4.28
C ASN A 303 -32.32 -4.74 5.79
N ILE A 304 -31.14 -5.18 6.23
CA ILE A 304 -30.82 -5.47 7.63
C ILE A 304 -29.83 -4.40 8.12
N HIS A 305 -30.36 -3.28 8.62
CA HIS A 305 -29.58 -2.23 9.29
C HIS A 305 -29.27 -2.67 10.72
N THR A 306 -28.40 -3.67 10.90
CA THR A 306 -28.07 -4.15 12.23
C THR A 306 -26.59 -3.97 12.52
N TYR A 307 -26.35 -3.39 13.70
CA TYR A 307 -25.12 -2.86 14.30
C TYR A 307 -23.99 -3.88 14.55
N ILE A 308 -23.93 -5.02 13.84
CA ILE A 308 -23.33 -6.26 14.40
C ILE A 308 -21.94 -6.65 13.89
N TYR A 309 -21.36 -5.99 12.88
CA TYR A 309 -20.03 -6.41 12.35
C TYR A 309 -18.92 -5.41 12.62
N PHE A 310 -19.09 -4.67 13.70
CA PHE A 310 -18.09 -3.79 14.26
C PHE A 310 -17.04 -4.54 15.10
N GLU A 311 -17.28 -5.80 15.46
CA GLU A 311 -16.23 -6.62 16.03
C GLU A 311 -15.29 -7.16 14.94
N PRO A 312 -13.96 -7.08 15.12
CA PRO A 312 -13.00 -7.70 14.20
C PRO A 312 -13.29 -9.19 14.00
N ASN A 313 -13.36 -9.63 12.75
CA ASN A 313 -13.55 -11.02 12.35
C ASN A 313 -12.41 -11.46 11.43
N GLN A 314 -11.91 -12.68 11.60
CA GLN A 314 -10.86 -13.20 10.74
C GLN A 314 -11.42 -13.54 9.34
N ALA A 315 -10.75 -13.08 8.29
CA ALA A 315 -11.04 -13.50 6.92
C ALA A 315 -10.64 -14.99 6.74
N LYS A 316 -11.52 -15.77 6.11
CA LYS A 316 -11.33 -17.21 5.98
C LYS A 316 -10.26 -17.57 4.94
N ASN A 317 -9.68 -18.76 5.10
CA ASN A 317 -8.80 -19.39 4.10
C ASN A 317 -7.54 -18.59 3.76
N LEU A 318 -7.13 -17.64 4.63
CA LEU A 318 -5.89 -16.89 4.50
C LEU A 318 -4.89 -17.30 5.58
N SER A 319 -3.64 -17.43 5.17
CA SER A 319 -2.47 -17.68 6.01
C SER A 319 -1.26 -17.06 5.32
N ASP A 320 -0.21 -16.76 6.09
CA ASP A 320 1.08 -16.30 5.57
C ASP A 320 0.96 -15.01 4.73
N ILE A 321 0.06 -14.11 5.15
CA ILE A 321 -0.20 -12.84 4.49
C ILE A 321 0.89 -11.84 4.87
N VAL A 322 1.34 -11.07 3.88
CA VAL A 322 2.47 -10.14 4.01
C VAL A 322 2.07 -8.70 3.71
N SER A 323 0.99 -8.52 2.97
CA SER A 323 0.42 -7.21 2.63
C SER A 323 -1.07 -7.34 2.36
N ILE A 324 -1.79 -6.25 2.56
CA ILE A 324 -3.24 -6.12 2.36
C ILE A 324 -3.54 -4.78 1.70
N ALA A 325 -4.66 -4.71 1.00
CA ALA A 325 -5.23 -3.46 0.49
C ALA A 325 -6.77 -3.53 0.47
N ALA A 326 -7.42 -2.37 0.54
CA ALA A 326 -8.86 -2.21 0.49
C ALA A 326 -9.25 -1.18 -0.58
N GLY A 327 -10.19 -1.56 -1.43
CA GLY A 327 -10.91 -0.62 -2.29
C GLY A 327 -12.24 -0.19 -1.68
N ASP A 328 -13.19 0.26 -2.50
CA ASP A 328 -14.50 0.74 -2.03
C ASP A 328 -15.24 -0.31 -1.18
N ALA A 329 -15.44 -1.49 -1.76
CA ALA A 329 -16.08 -2.63 -1.12
C ALA A 329 -15.44 -3.98 -1.51
N HIS A 330 -14.16 -3.99 -1.86
CA HIS A 330 -13.38 -5.20 -2.08
C HIS A 330 -12.09 -5.14 -1.29
N SER A 331 -11.52 -6.31 -1.01
CA SER A 331 -10.29 -6.46 -0.26
C SER A 331 -9.31 -7.33 -1.03
N VAL A 332 -8.03 -7.09 -0.81
CA VAL A 332 -6.91 -7.75 -1.48
C VAL A 332 -5.89 -8.16 -0.43
N ALA A 333 -5.33 -9.35 -0.57
CA ALA A 333 -4.24 -9.83 0.26
C ALA A 333 -3.14 -10.47 -0.59
N LEU A 334 -1.90 -10.22 -0.23
CA LEU A 334 -0.72 -10.81 -0.82
C LEU A 334 -0.14 -11.84 0.16
N LYS A 335 0.03 -13.08 -0.31
CA LYS A 335 0.73 -14.13 0.43
C LYS A 335 2.24 -14.06 0.22
N SER A 336 2.98 -14.60 1.18
CA SER A 336 4.45 -14.72 1.12
C SER A 336 4.96 -15.59 -0.04
N ASP A 337 4.10 -16.44 -0.60
CA ASP A 337 4.41 -17.21 -1.81
C ASP A 337 4.28 -16.39 -3.11
N GLY A 338 3.86 -15.12 -3.03
CA GLY A 338 3.65 -14.21 -4.15
C GLY A 338 2.31 -14.39 -4.87
N THR A 339 1.34 -15.06 -4.26
CA THR A 339 -0.04 -15.17 -4.78
C THR A 339 -0.94 -14.07 -4.22
N VAL A 340 -1.85 -13.58 -5.06
CA VAL A 340 -2.84 -12.54 -4.71
C VAL A 340 -4.19 -13.17 -4.50
N TRP A 341 -4.87 -12.76 -3.42
CA TRP A 341 -6.20 -13.21 -3.04
C TRP A 341 -7.12 -12.00 -2.93
N THR A 342 -8.34 -12.13 -3.45
CA THR A 342 -9.34 -11.04 -3.45
C THR A 342 -10.69 -11.54 -2.93
N TRP A 343 -11.51 -10.65 -2.38
CA TRP A 343 -12.89 -10.91 -2.00
C TRP A 343 -13.71 -9.61 -1.88
N GLY A 344 -15.02 -9.74 -1.69
CA GLY A 344 -15.95 -8.62 -1.64
C GLY A 344 -16.63 -8.35 -2.98
N SER A 345 -16.97 -7.07 -3.22
CA SER A 345 -17.57 -6.56 -4.45
C SER A 345 -16.76 -6.95 -5.69
N ASN A 346 -17.45 -7.11 -6.83
CA ASN A 346 -16.82 -7.40 -8.11
C ASN A 346 -17.52 -6.74 -9.31
N PHE A 347 -18.27 -5.65 -9.11
CA PHE A 347 -19.12 -5.11 -10.19
C PHE A 347 -18.34 -4.55 -11.38
N ASN A 348 -17.07 -4.19 -11.17
CA ASN A 348 -16.17 -3.74 -12.22
C ASN A 348 -15.12 -4.79 -12.59
N GLY A 349 -15.18 -5.99 -12.00
CA GLY A 349 -14.14 -7.01 -12.19
C GLY A 349 -12.95 -6.85 -11.25
N GLU A 350 -13.07 -6.06 -10.17
CA GLU A 350 -11.99 -5.80 -9.19
C GLU A 350 -11.42 -7.07 -8.52
N LEU A 351 -12.09 -8.23 -8.63
CA LEU A 351 -11.56 -9.50 -8.11
C LEU A 351 -10.67 -10.27 -9.11
N GLY A 352 -10.56 -9.82 -10.36
CA GLY A 352 -9.65 -10.42 -11.35
C GLY A 352 -9.96 -11.87 -11.74
N ASN A 353 -11.16 -12.36 -11.43
CA ASN A 353 -11.55 -13.77 -11.58
C ASN A 353 -12.32 -14.09 -12.88
N GLY A 354 -12.32 -13.17 -13.84
CA GLY A 354 -13.03 -13.30 -15.11
C GLY A 354 -14.55 -13.07 -15.01
N THR A 355 -15.08 -12.73 -13.85
CA THR A 355 -16.51 -12.50 -13.61
C THR A 355 -16.79 -11.07 -13.13
N THR A 356 -18.06 -10.75 -12.92
CA THR A 356 -18.50 -9.52 -12.22
C THR A 356 -19.37 -9.82 -11.01
N THR A 357 -19.17 -10.99 -10.40
CA THR A 357 -19.94 -11.46 -9.24
C THR A 357 -19.08 -11.38 -7.99
N TYR A 358 -19.63 -10.76 -6.94
CA TYR A 358 -18.98 -10.66 -5.64
C TYR A 358 -18.73 -12.05 -5.03
N ILE A 359 -17.75 -12.15 -4.13
CA ILE A 359 -17.45 -13.39 -3.41
C ILE A 359 -17.28 -13.11 -1.92
N LEU A 360 -17.77 -14.04 -1.09
CA LEU A 360 -17.84 -13.88 0.37
C LEU A 360 -16.62 -14.40 1.11
N GLU A 361 -15.72 -15.09 0.41
CA GLU A 361 -14.49 -15.65 0.97
C GLU A 361 -13.33 -15.34 0.01
N PRO A 362 -12.11 -15.10 0.53
CA PRO A 362 -10.91 -14.92 -0.26
C PRO A 362 -10.71 -16.01 -1.29
N LYS A 363 -10.45 -15.62 -2.54
CA LYS A 363 -10.04 -16.52 -3.63
C LYS A 363 -8.79 -16.01 -4.32
N LYS A 364 -7.92 -16.95 -4.69
CA LYS A 364 -6.73 -16.69 -5.49
C LYS A 364 -7.12 -16.07 -6.84
N VAL A 365 -6.38 -15.06 -7.26
CA VAL A 365 -6.42 -14.52 -8.62
C VAL A 365 -5.52 -15.38 -9.50
N GLU A 366 -6.09 -16.02 -10.52
CA GLU A 366 -5.35 -16.90 -11.41
C GLU A 366 -4.52 -16.12 -12.45
N GLY A 367 -3.41 -16.70 -12.90
CA GLY A 367 -2.51 -16.07 -13.89
C GLY A 367 -1.58 -14.99 -13.32
N LEU A 368 -1.61 -14.74 -12.01
CA LEU A 368 -0.66 -13.89 -11.29
C LEU A 368 0.18 -14.72 -10.32
N GLU A 369 1.49 -14.63 -10.50
CA GLU A 369 2.51 -15.22 -9.64
C GLU A 369 3.66 -14.22 -9.50
N ASP A 370 4.54 -14.47 -8.52
CA ASP A 370 5.69 -13.60 -8.22
C ASP A 370 5.30 -12.15 -7.90
N ILE A 371 4.15 -11.94 -7.27
CA ILE A 371 3.72 -10.61 -6.82
C ILE A 371 4.47 -10.22 -5.56
N VAL A 372 4.84 -8.94 -5.48
CA VAL A 372 5.71 -8.37 -4.44
C VAL A 372 5.10 -7.14 -3.80
N ALA A 373 4.16 -6.48 -4.47
CA ALA A 373 3.33 -5.43 -3.90
C ALA A 373 1.93 -5.47 -4.52
N ILE A 374 0.95 -4.99 -3.75
CA ILE A 374 -0.45 -4.84 -4.15
C ILE A 374 -0.97 -3.50 -3.65
N ASP A 375 -1.95 -2.95 -4.35
CA ASP A 375 -2.78 -1.84 -3.85
C ASP A 375 -4.16 -1.84 -4.53
N ALA A 376 -5.12 -1.09 -3.97
CA ALA A 376 -6.49 -1.01 -4.44
C ALA A 376 -7.04 0.43 -4.40
N GLY A 377 -7.54 0.89 -5.54
CA GLY A 377 -8.35 2.10 -5.63
C GLY A 377 -9.84 1.81 -5.43
N ILE A 378 -10.72 2.75 -5.80
CA ILE A 378 -12.17 2.60 -5.58
C ILE A 378 -12.70 1.29 -6.17
N GLY A 379 -12.43 1.03 -7.45
CA GLY A 379 -12.92 -0.16 -8.13
C GLY A 379 -11.89 -0.88 -8.98
N HIS A 380 -10.60 -0.64 -8.75
CA HIS A 380 -9.52 -1.28 -9.50
C HIS A 380 -8.42 -1.77 -8.54
N THR A 381 -7.69 -2.79 -8.95
CA THR A 381 -6.60 -3.39 -8.19
C THR A 381 -5.32 -3.36 -9.01
N VAL A 382 -4.20 -3.15 -8.33
CA VAL A 382 -2.86 -3.03 -8.93
C VAL A 382 -1.95 -4.03 -8.22
N ALA A 383 -1.10 -4.70 -9.00
CA ALA A 383 -0.10 -5.62 -8.49
C ALA A 383 1.25 -5.41 -9.20
N LEU A 384 2.34 -5.47 -8.44
CA LEU A 384 3.71 -5.39 -8.95
C LEU A 384 4.33 -6.78 -8.90
N LYS A 385 4.87 -7.24 -10.02
CA LYS A 385 5.68 -8.46 -10.07
C LYS A 385 7.14 -8.17 -9.71
N ALA A 386 7.82 -9.21 -9.22
CA ALA A 386 9.25 -9.21 -8.92
C ALA A 386 10.16 -8.80 -10.10
N ASP A 387 9.70 -8.96 -11.34
CA ASP A 387 10.42 -8.56 -12.55
C ASP A 387 10.27 -7.05 -12.87
N GLY A 388 9.47 -6.31 -12.09
CA GLY A 388 9.20 -4.90 -12.28
C GLY A 388 8.05 -4.60 -13.24
N THR A 389 7.27 -5.61 -13.66
CA THR A 389 6.05 -5.42 -14.45
C THR A 389 4.85 -5.10 -13.55
N VAL A 390 3.98 -4.21 -14.03
CA VAL A 390 2.75 -3.78 -13.32
C VAL A 390 1.55 -4.43 -13.97
N TRP A 391 0.66 -4.98 -13.14
CA TRP A 391 -0.56 -5.65 -13.55
C TRP A 391 -1.77 -4.97 -12.89
N VAL A 392 -2.83 -4.77 -13.65
CA VAL A 392 -4.02 -4.01 -13.24
C VAL A 392 -5.30 -4.68 -13.72
N TRP A 393 -6.39 -4.54 -12.97
CA TRP A 393 -7.72 -5.00 -13.35
C TRP A 393 -8.81 -4.25 -12.59
N GLY A 394 -10.07 -4.45 -13.00
CA GLY A 394 -11.24 -3.77 -12.47
C GLY A 394 -11.67 -2.56 -13.31
N LYS A 395 -12.19 -1.54 -12.64
CA LYS A 395 -12.74 -0.29 -13.19
C LYS A 395 -11.69 0.46 -14.02
N ASN A 396 -12.13 0.99 -15.15
CA ASN A 396 -11.26 1.76 -16.07
C ASN A 396 -11.90 3.03 -16.63
N SER A 397 -12.96 3.56 -15.99
CA SER A 397 -13.74 4.68 -16.54
C SER A 397 -12.92 5.95 -16.81
N TYR A 398 -11.75 6.10 -16.18
CA TYR A 398 -10.84 7.24 -16.33
C TYR A 398 -9.47 6.83 -16.87
N GLY A 399 -9.28 5.58 -17.31
CA GLY A 399 -8.00 5.08 -17.78
C GLY A 399 -7.09 4.49 -16.70
N GLN A 400 -7.61 4.16 -15.51
CA GLN A 400 -6.90 3.55 -14.38
C GLN A 400 -6.08 2.31 -14.75
N LEU A 401 -6.43 1.60 -15.83
CA LEU A 401 -5.71 0.41 -16.28
C LEU A 401 -4.53 0.72 -17.22
N GLY A 402 -4.32 1.97 -17.64
CA GLY A 402 -3.14 2.39 -18.40
C GLY A 402 -3.01 1.76 -19.81
N ASN A 403 -4.05 1.09 -20.30
CA ASN A 403 -4.03 0.32 -21.54
C ASN A 403 -4.44 1.13 -22.79
N GLY A 404 -4.66 2.44 -22.64
CA GLY A 404 -5.12 3.33 -23.71
C GLY A 404 -6.62 3.25 -23.98
N THR A 405 -7.39 2.64 -23.08
CA THR A 405 -8.85 2.52 -23.19
C THR A 405 -9.53 2.98 -21.91
N THR A 406 -10.86 3.08 -21.93
CA THR A 406 -11.70 3.29 -20.74
C THR A 406 -12.55 2.07 -20.37
N MET A 407 -12.23 0.91 -20.94
CA MET A 407 -12.96 -0.34 -20.73
C MET A 407 -12.39 -1.09 -19.53
N ARG A 408 -13.28 -1.50 -18.61
CA ARG A 408 -12.91 -2.33 -17.45
C ARG A 408 -12.32 -3.68 -17.88
N SER A 409 -11.51 -4.28 -17.02
CA SER A 409 -11.01 -5.65 -17.21
C SER A 409 -11.41 -6.54 -16.02
N THR A 410 -11.98 -7.71 -16.29
CA THR A 410 -12.31 -8.69 -15.24
C THR A 410 -11.18 -9.67 -14.94
N VAL A 411 -10.06 -9.54 -15.65
CA VAL A 411 -8.83 -10.33 -15.43
C VAL A 411 -7.62 -9.39 -15.36
N PRO A 412 -6.55 -9.78 -14.66
CA PRO A 412 -5.29 -9.04 -14.67
C PRO A 412 -4.76 -8.82 -16.08
N ILE A 413 -4.39 -7.58 -16.40
CA ILE A 413 -3.68 -7.21 -17.62
C ILE A 413 -2.37 -6.50 -17.27
N GLN A 414 -1.33 -6.75 -18.06
CA GLN A 414 -0.06 -6.04 -17.92
C GLN A 414 -0.18 -4.62 -18.47
N VAL A 415 0.42 -3.66 -17.76
CA VAL A 415 0.59 -2.29 -18.24
C VAL A 415 1.81 -2.24 -19.14
N GLU A 416 1.60 -1.92 -20.42
CA GLU A 416 2.67 -1.82 -21.43
C GLU A 416 3.47 -0.52 -21.31
N GLY A 417 4.74 -0.56 -21.73
CA GLY A 417 5.61 0.63 -21.78
C GLY A 417 6.18 1.07 -20.44
N LEU A 418 6.01 0.27 -19.38
CA LEU A 418 6.66 0.45 -18.08
C LEU A 418 7.67 -0.67 -17.83
N GLU A 419 8.89 -0.28 -17.45
CA GLU A 419 9.96 -1.18 -17.05
C GLU A 419 10.64 -0.62 -15.81
N GLY A 420 11.22 -1.50 -14.99
CA GLY A 420 12.01 -1.09 -13.83
C GLY A 420 11.19 -0.46 -12.71
N ILE A 421 9.89 -0.78 -12.60
CA ILE A 421 9.05 -0.34 -11.48
C ILE A 421 9.49 -1.04 -10.20
N VAL A 422 9.60 -0.28 -9.11
CA VAL A 422 10.03 -0.75 -7.78
C VAL A 422 8.96 -0.57 -6.71
N ALA A 423 8.00 0.32 -6.94
CA ALA A 423 6.83 0.49 -6.09
C ALA A 423 5.62 0.92 -6.92
N ILE A 424 4.44 0.62 -6.42
CA ILE A 424 3.15 0.98 -7.01
C ILE A 424 2.24 1.57 -5.95
N GLN A 425 1.25 2.31 -6.40
CA GLN A 425 0.20 2.83 -5.57
C GLN A 425 -1.07 3.04 -6.38
N ALA A 426 -2.23 2.79 -5.77
CA ALA A 426 -3.53 3.09 -6.31
C ALA A 426 -4.10 4.31 -5.58
N GLY A 427 -4.26 5.41 -6.32
CA GLY A 427 -5.14 6.47 -5.88
C GLY A 427 -6.60 6.04 -6.00
N MET A 428 -7.52 6.93 -5.62
CA MET A 428 -8.96 6.60 -5.73
C MET A 428 -9.37 6.18 -7.15
N GLU A 429 -8.90 6.91 -8.15
CA GLU A 429 -9.27 6.72 -9.56
C GLU A 429 -8.05 6.85 -10.49
N CYS A 430 -6.85 6.55 -9.99
CA CYS A 430 -5.60 6.58 -10.74
C CYS A 430 -4.63 5.52 -10.23
N THR A 431 -3.59 5.25 -11.01
CA THR A 431 -2.48 4.38 -10.61
C THR A 431 -1.17 5.13 -10.76
N ILE A 432 -0.27 4.91 -9.81
CA ILE A 432 1.02 5.56 -9.67
C ILE A 432 2.08 4.45 -9.61
N ALA A 433 3.21 4.67 -10.30
CA ALA A 433 4.33 3.75 -10.34
C ALA A 433 5.65 4.51 -10.16
N TYR A 434 6.50 3.99 -9.29
CA TYR A 434 7.83 4.53 -9.02
C TYR A 434 8.86 3.66 -9.73
N LYS A 435 9.69 4.27 -10.56
CA LYS A 435 10.78 3.58 -11.26
C LYS A 435 12.08 3.60 -10.43
N ASN A 436 12.94 2.63 -10.68
CA ASN A 436 14.28 2.55 -10.08
C ASN A 436 15.20 3.74 -10.42
N ASP A 437 14.91 4.45 -11.51
CA ASP A 437 15.60 5.69 -11.90
C ASP A 437 15.15 6.91 -11.07
N GLY A 438 14.19 6.72 -10.16
CA GLY A 438 13.62 7.75 -9.30
C GLY A 438 12.54 8.60 -9.98
N THR A 439 12.09 8.25 -11.19
CA THR A 439 10.97 8.92 -11.85
C THR A 439 9.64 8.38 -11.36
N VAL A 440 8.63 9.26 -11.32
CA VAL A 440 7.27 8.90 -10.94
C VAL A 440 6.37 8.98 -12.17
N TRP A 441 5.64 7.90 -12.42
CA TRP A 441 4.72 7.75 -13.52
C TRP A 441 3.31 7.60 -12.98
N ALA A 442 2.32 8.21 -13.64
CA ALA A 442 0.94 8.11 -13.23
C ALA A 442 0.00 8.05 -14.44
N TRP A 443 -1.18 7.48 -14.23
CA TRP A 443 -2.27 7.43 -15.21
C TRP A 443 -3.63 7.27 -14.52
N GLY A 444 -4.71 7.58 -15.24
CA GLY A 444 -6.08 7.58 -14.73
C GLY A 444 -6.69 8.98 -14.68
N LYS A 445 -7.53 9.20 -13.67
CA LYS A 445 -8.33 10.43 -13.51
C LYS A 445 -7.43 11.66 -13.29
N ASN A 446 -7.60 12.68 -14.12
CA ASN A 446 -6.83 13.93 -14.08
C ASN A 446 -7.69 15.18 -14.41
N ASP A 447 -9.01 15.04 -14.35
CA ASP A 447 -9.99 16.12 -14.58
C ASP A 447 -9.88 17.32 -13.63
N PHE A 448 -9.06 17.23 -12.58
CA PHE A 448 -8.72 18.33 -11.68
C PHE A 448 -7.22 18.71 -11.72
N GLY A 449 -6.42 18.12 -12.61
CA GLY A 449 -4.97 18.32 -12.67
C GLY A 449 -4.20 17.63 -11.54
N GLN A 450 -4.83 16.64 -10.88
CA GLN A 450 -4.27 15.95 -9.72
C GLN A 450 -3.08 15.04 -10.03
N LEU A 451 -2.80 14.72 -11.30
CA LEU A 451 -1.64 13.92 -11.68
C LEU A 451 -0.40 14.75 -12.01
N GLY A 452 -0.54 16.05 -12.21
CA GLY A 452 0.61 16.95 -12.37
C GLY A 452 1.35 16.85 -13.70
N ASP A 453 0.65 16.48 -14.78
CA ASP A 453 1.19 16.48 -16.15
C ASP A 453 1.03 17.84 -16.88
N GLY A 454 0.59 18.88 -16.14
CA GLY A 454 0.28 20.20 -16.67
C GLY A 454 -1.06 20.29 -17.42
N THR A 455 -1.84 19.20 -17.50
CA THR A 455 -3.14 19.16 -18.19
C THR A 455 -4.30 18.87 -17.23
N PHE A 456 -5.53 18.89 -17.76
CA PHE A 456 -6.74 18.45 -17.07
C PHE A 456 -7.39 17.24 -17.76
N GLU A 457 -6.62 16.55 -18.61
CA GLU A 457 -7.11 15.43 -19.43
C GLU A 457 -6.75 14.11 -18.77
N ASN A 458 -7.71 13.18 -18.72
CA ASN A 458 -7.47 11.85 -18.17
C ASN A 458 -6.35 11.13 -18.94
N ILE A 459 -5.45 10.52 -18.19
CA ILE A 459 -4.23 9.94 -18.72
C ILE A 459 -4.50 8.45 -18.96
N LEU A 460 -4.71 8.04 -20.21
CA LEU A 460 -5.11 6.66 -20.53
C LEU A 460 -3.93 5.67 -20.63
N ARG A 461 -2.69 6.18 -20.63
CA ARG A 461 -1.45 5.40 -20.66
C ARG A 461 -0.46 6.01 -19.69
N PRO A 462 0.40 5.23 -19.03
CA PRO A 462 1.41 5.77 -18.11
C PRO A 462 2.19 6.93 -18.74
N VAL A 463 2.23 8.06 -18.05
CA VAL A 463 3.14 9.17 -18.40
C VAL A 463 4.01 9.50 -17.20
N LYS A 464 5.21 10.01 -17.49
CA LYS A 464 6.09 10.58 -16.48
C LYS A 464 5.50 11.89 -16.00
N VAL A 465 5.23 12.01 -14.70
CA VAL A 465 4.64 13.21 -14.10
C VAL A 465 5.63 14.01 -13.28
N PHE A 466 6.59 13.34 -12.63
CA PHE A 466 7.64 14.02 -11.86
C PHE A 466 9.03 13.55 -12.27
N GLU A 467 9.91 14.52 -12.55
CA GLU A 467 11.33 14.27 -12.69
C GLU A 467 12.02 14.35 -11.34
N ARG A 468 13.01 13.48 -11.14
CA ARG A 468 14.07 13.71 -10.19
C ARG A 468 15.24 14.35 -10.96
N LYS A 469 15.35 15.67 -10.96
CA LYS A 469 16.53 16.34 -11.55
C LYS A 469 17.77 16.16 -10.68
#